data_AF-A0A9D2DWK4-F1
#
_entry.id   AF-A0A9D2DWK4-F1
#
_cell.length_a   1.000
_cell.length_b   1.000
_cell.length_c   1.000
_cell.angle_alpha   90.00
_cell.angle_beta   90.00
_cell.angle_gamma   90.00
#
_symmetry.space_group_name_H-M   'P 1'
#
loop_
_entity.id
_entity.type
_entity.pdbx_description
1 polymer ?
#
loop_
_entity_poly.entity_id
_entity_poly.type
_entity_poly.pdbx_seq_one_letter_code
_entity_poly.pdbx_strand_id
1 'polypeptide(L)' 'MQKNEWKGQNVTAEDVAASLKPLMDEYLEGESVCTGDAIRYILPDGQRFLISVRKD' A
#
# COMPACT_ATOMS: atom_id res chain seq x y z
N MET A 1 -29.26 -17.10 -6.32
CA MET A 1 -27.96 -16.40 -6.28
C MET A 1 -27.94 -15.55 -5.03
N GLN A 2 -27.16 -15.96 -4.03
CA GLN A 2 -27.05 -15.26 -2.76
C GLN A 2 -26.16 -14.03 -3.01
N LYS A 3 -26.72 -12.83 -2.83
CA LYS A 3 -25.92 -11.60 -2.80
C LYS A 3 -25.08 -11.69 -1.54
N ASN A 4 -23.80 -12.01 -1.69
CA ASN A 4 -22.84 -11.81 -0.62
C ASN A 4 -22.72 -10.31 -0.42
N GLU A 5 -23.55 -9.76 0.47
CA GLU A 5 -23.29 -8.45 1.05
C GLU A 5 -21.97 -8.59 1.80
N TRP A 6 -20.88 -8.19 1.15
CA TRP A 6 -19.63 -7.94 1.83
C TRP A 6 -19.95 -6.88 2.88
N LYS A 7 -20.22 -7.28 4.12
CA LYS A 7 -20.22 -6.36 5.26
C LYS A 7 -18.85 -5.70 5.20
N GLY A 8 -18.83 -4.46 4.69
CA GLY A 8 -17.62 -3.74 4.38
C GLY A 8 -16.71 -3.80 5.59
N GLN A 9 -15.65 -4.60 5.49
CA GLN A 9 -14.63 -4.62 6.51
C GLN A 9 -14.13 -3.17 6.61
N ASN A 10 -13.97 -2.65 7.82
CA ASN A 10 -13.42 -1.31 8.00
C ASN A 10 -11.96 -1.33 7.54
N VAL A 11 -11.74 -1.18 6.24
CA VAL A 11 -10.43 -1.06 5.63
C VAL A 11 -9.93 0.35 5.91
N THR A 12 -8.81 0.40 6.62
CA THR A 12 -8.08 1.64 6.89
C THR A 12 -7.09 1.94 5.76
N ALA A 13 -6.59 3.18 5.71
CA ALA A 13 -5.54 3.54 4.76
C ALA A 13 -4.24 2.75 5.00
N GLU A 14 -3.97 2.39 6.26
CA GLU A 14 -2.85 1.53 6.64
C GLU A 14 -3.00 0.11 6.09
N ASP A 15 -4.22 -0.47 6.14
CA ASP A 15 -4.48 -1.80 5.57
C ASP A 15 -4.22 -1.84 4.06
N VAL A 16 -4.58 -0.76 3.35
CA VAL A 16 -4.30 -0.61 1.91
C VAL A 16 -2.81 -0.47 1.66
N ALA A 17 -2.09 0.36 2.43
CA ALA A 17 -0.65 0.52 2.31
C ALA A 17 0.09 -0.82 2.58
N ALA A 18 -0.32 -1.54 3.62
CA ALA A 18 0.21 -2.86 3.96
C ALA A 18 -0.08 -3.90 2.86
N SER A 19 -1.23 -3.83 2.21
CA SER A 19 -1.59 -4.73 1.09
C SER A 19 -0.82 -4.42 -0.19
N LEU A 20 -0.43 -3.17 -0.40
CA LEU A 20 0.30 -2.73 -1.60
C LEU A 20 1.81 -3.00 -1.50
N LYS A 21 2.39 -2.97 -0.29
CA LYS A 21 3.83 -3.15 -0.08
C LYS A 21 4.40 -4.44 -0.70
N PRO A 22 3.78 -5.64 -0.56
CA PRO A 22 4.31 -6.85 -1.18
C PRO A 22 4.38 -6.77 -2.71
N LEU A 23 3.41 -6.10 -3.35
CA LEU A 23 3.43 -5.88 -4.80
C LEU A 23 4.57 -4.95 -5.19
N MET A 24 4.82 -3.92 -4.38
CA MET A 24 5.97 -3.04 -4.62
C MET A 24 7.29 -3.79 -4.47
N ASP A 25 7.43 -4.63 -3.45
CA ASP A 25 8.65 -5.44 -3.24
C ASP A 25 8.86 -6.49 -4.35
N GLU A 26 7.78 -7.00 -4.95
CA GLU A 26 7.85 -7.99 -6.04
C GLU A 26 8.20 -7.35 -7.38
N TYR A 27 7.61 -6.19 -7.70
CA TYR A 27 7.68 -5.61 -9.04
C TYR A 27 8.63 -4.42 -9.19
N LEU A 28 9.15 -3.87 -8.08
CA LEU A 28 10.03 -2.71 -8.10
C LEU A 28 11.41 -3.08 -7.54
N GLU A 29 12.47 -2.54 -8.16
CA GLU A 29 13.87 -2.88 -7.82
C GLU A 29 14.40 -2.17 -6.55
N GLY A 30 13.63 -1.26 -5.97
CA GLY A 30 14.03 -0.46 -4.81
C GLY A 30 13.53 -0.99 -3.48
N GLU A 31 13.94 -0.34 -2.39
CA GLU A 31 13.52 -0.68 -1.04
C GLU A 31 12.23 0.05 -0.66
N SER A 32 11.25 -0.67 -0.12
CA SER A 32 9.99 -0.09 0.36
C SER A 32 9.77 -0.28 1.86
N VAL A 33 9.25 0.74 2.53
CA VAL A 33 8.92 0.74 3.96
C VAL A 33 7.54 1.37 4.17
N CYS A 34 6.64 0.66 4.86
CA CYS A 34 5.37 1.23 5.30
C CYS A 34 5.57 2.15 6.50
N THR A 35 4.91 3.29 6.48
CA THR A 35 4.82 4.25 7.57
C THR A 35 3.36 4.68 7.71
N GLY A 36 2.57 3.91 8.47
CA GLY A 36 1.13 4.15 8.64
C GLY A 36 0.37 4.08 7.32
N ASP A 37 -0.22 5.20 6.91
CA ASP A 37 -1.01 5.36 5.68
C ASP A 37 -0.16 5.63 4.42
N ALA A 38 1.16 5.51 4.52
CA ALA A 38 2.06 5.76 3.41
C ALA A 38 3.13 4.69 3.22
N ILE A 39 3.66 4.60 2.01
CA ILE A 39 4.81 3.77 1.67
C ILE A 39 5.93 4.69 1.18
N ARG A 40 7.08 4.62 1.87
CA ARG A 40 8.32 5.23 1.40
C ARG A 40 9.05 4.23 0.52
N TYR A 41 9.47 4.68 -0.64
CA TYR A 41 10.17 3.87 -1.61
C TYR A 41 11.47 4.57 -2.04
N ILE A 42 12.57 3.81 -2.12
CA ILE A 42 13.88 4.31 -2.51
C ILE A 42 14.38 3.47 -3.68
N LEU A 43 14.59 4.11 -4.83
CA LEU A 43 15.18 3.48 -6.01
C LEU A 43 16.68 3.15 -5.80
N PRO A 44 17.25 2.23 -6.60
CA PRO A 44 18.68 1.91 -6.56
C PRO A 44 19.61 3.12 -6.80
N ASP A 45 19.13 4.15 -7.50
CA ASP A 45 19.86 5.40 -7.74
C ASP A 45 19.77 6.41 -6.57
N GLY A 46 19.06 6.04 -5.50
CA GLY A 46 18.84 6.86 -4.32
C GLY A 46 17.65 7.82 -4.40
N GLN A 47 16.94 7.89 -5.54
CA GLN A 47 15.73 8.69 -5.67
C GLN A 47 14.63 8.15 -4.75
N ARG A 48 13.89 9.06 -4.11
CA ARG A 48 12.88 8.72 -3.08
C ARG A 48 11.49 9.13 -3.52
N PHE A 49 10.52 8.25 -3.29
CA PHE A 49 9.10 8.48 -3.52
C PHE A 49 8.30 8.22 -2.25
N LEU A 50 7.17 8.91 -2.15
CA LEU A 50 6.18 8.70 -1.12
C LEU A 50 4.84 8.41 -1.79
N ILE A 51 4.26 7.26 -1.48
CA ILE A 51 2.91 6.89 -1.90
C ILE A 51 2.03 7.06 -0.66
N SER A 52 1.09 8.00 -0.70
CA SER A 52 0.13 8.23 0.38
C SER A 52 -1.23 7.63 0.01
N VAL A 53 -1.78 6.83 0.91
CA VAL A 53 -3.16 6.35 0.80
C VAL A 53 -4.07 7.34 1.51
N ARG A 54 -5.14 7.77 0.83
CA ARG A 54 -6.17 8.62 1.40
C ARG A 54 -7.53 7.95 1.24
N LYS A 55 -8.35 8.08 2.28
CA LYS A 55 -9.77 7.73 2.22
C LYS A 55 -10.51 9.01 1.85
N ASP A 56 -11.14 9.02 0.69
CA ASP A 56 -12.04 10.11 0.27
C ASP A 56 -13.36 10.07 1.06
#